data_AF-A0A967GKG5-F1
#
_entry.id   AF-A0A967GKG5-F1
#
_cell.length_a   1.000
_cell.length_b   1.000
_cell.length_c   1.000
_cell.angle_alpha   90.00
_cell.angle_beta   90.00
_cell.angle_gamma   90.00
#
_symmetry.space_group_name_H-M   'P 1'
#
loop_
_entity.id
_entity.type
_entity.pdbx_description
1 polymer ?
#
loop_
_entity_poly.entity_id
_entity_poly.type
_entity_poly.pdbx_seq_one_letter_code
_entity_poly.pdbx_strand_id
1 'polypeptide(L)'
;MSFSLTERQLLDGSKSVTRRLGWRNLKPGDHVLAVRKAMGLRKGEKQHVLCEIEVLDVRREPLDAMKDEDCAREGFPHMRAPQFVAMFCLHMR
;
A
#
# COMPACT_ATOMS: atom_id res chain seq x y z
N MET A 1 -4.91 5.62 -4.52
CA MET A 1 -4.05 5.19 -3.39
C MET A 1 -2.61 5.60 -3.65
N SER A 2 -1.90 6.12 -2.65
CA SER A 2 -0.52 6.65 -2.80
C SER A 2 0.53 5.54 -2.73
N PHE A 3 1.53 5.59 -3.61
CA PHE A 3 2.66 4.64 -3.67
C PHE A 3 4.03 5.34 -3.61
N SER A 4 4.13 6.52 -3.01
CA SER A 4 5.36 7.34 -2.96
C SER A 4 6.62 6.61 -2.47
N LEU A 5 6.47 5.63 -1.58
CA LEU A 5 7.59 4.84 -1.03
C LEU A 5 7.88 3.55 -1.82
N THR A 6 6.93 3.11 -2.65
CA THR A 6 6.94 1.80 -3.30
C THR A 6 6.56 1.88 -4.78
N GLU A 7 6.81 3.03 -5.41
CA GLU A 7 6.47 3.31 -6.81
C GLU A 7 7.16 2.32 -7.75
N ARG A 8 8.45 2.05 -7.51
CA ARG A 8 9.20 1.07 -8.30
C ARG A 8 8.60 -0.33 -8.19
N GLN A 9 8.28 -0.76 -6.97
CA GLN A 9 7.73 -2.09 -6.70
C GLN A 9 6.31 -2.27 -7.24
N LEU A 10 5.54 -1.18 -7.35
CA LEU A 10 4.27 -1.19 -8.06
C LEU A 10 4.50 -1.38 -9.57
N LEU A 11 5.38 -0.57 -10.17
CA LEU A 11 5.59 -0.56 -11.62
C LEU A 11 6.25 -1.84 -12.14
N ASP A 12 7.12 -2.47 -11.36
CA ASP A 12 7.75 -3.76 -11.71
C ASP A 12 6.90 -4.98 -11.30
N GLY A 13 5.76 -4.78 -10.64
CA GLY A 13 4.83 -5.82 -10.24
C GLY A 13 5.26 -6.66 -9.03
N SER A 14 6.37 -6.33 -8.35
CA SER A 14 6.81 -7.06 -7.16
C SER A 14 5.92 -6.80 -5.92
N LYS A 15 5.30 -5.62 -5.83
CA LYS A 15 4.32 -5.30 -4.78
C LYS A 15 2.93 -5.78 -5.19
N SER A 16 2.40 -6.75 -4.44
CA SER A 16 1.06 -7.35 -4.66
C SER A 16 0.14 -7.28 -3.44
N VAL A 17 0.61 -6.77 -2.31
CA VAL A 17 -0.15 -6.64 -1.05
C VAL A 17 -0.06 -5.19 -0.58
N THR A 18 -1.15 -4.67 -0.01
CA THR A 18 -1.15 -3.38 0.68
C THR A 18 -2.01 -3.45 1.95
N ARG A 19 -1.41 -3.18 3.10
CA ARG A 19 -2.11 -3.02 4.39
C ARG A 19 -2.46 -1.56 4.62
N ARG A 20 -3.70 -1.30 5.07
CA ARG A 20 -4.21 0.05 5.39
C ARG A 20 -5.18 0.03 6.57
N LEU A 21 -5.30 1.18 7.22
CA LEU A 21 -6.34 1.45 8.21
C LEU A 21 -7.56 2.13 7.56
N GLY A 22 -8.75 1.92 8.12
CA GLY A 22 -9.96 2.69 7.80
C GLY A 22 -10.72 2.30 6.52
N TRP A 23 -10.16 1.46 5.65
CA TRP A 23 -10.79 1.06 4.38
C TRP A 23 -11.82 -0.07 4.60
N ARG A 24 -12.94 0.26 5.26
CA ARG A 24 -13.93 -0.72 5.73
C ARG A 24 -14.86 -1.25 4.64
N ASN A 25 -15.01 -0.51 3.54
CA ASN A 25 -15.98 -0.78 2.47
C ASN A 25 -15.35 -1.25 1.16
N LEU A 26 -14.02 -1.42 1.11
CA LEU A 26 -13.31 -1.96 -0.06
C LEU A 26 -13.74 -3.40 -0.30
N LYS A 27 -13.93 -3.77 -1.57
CA LYS A 27 -14.35 -5.11 -1.99
C LYS A 27 -13.43 -5.66 -3.08
N PRO A 28 -13.29 -7.00 -3.18
CA PRO A 28 -12.76 -7.62 -4.37
C PRO A 28 -13.52 -7.13 -5.63
N GLY A 29 -12.78 -6.86 -6.71
CA GLY A 29 -13.28 -6.26 -7.95
C GLY A 29 -13.33 -4.72 -7.95
N ASP A 30 -13.07 -4.05 -6.84
CA ASP A 30 -12.94 -2.58 -6.85
C ASP A 30 -11.69 -2.16 -7.63
N HIS A 31 -11.82 -1.14 -8.48
CA HIS A 31 -10.71 -0.51 -9.18
C HIS A 31 -10.23 0.73 -8.42
N VAL A 32 -8.91 0.86 -8.24
CA VAL A 32 -8.28 1.96 -7.52
C VAL A 32 -7.17 2.56 -8.36
N LEU A 33 -7.16 3.89 -8.50
CA LEU A 33 -6.04 4.58 -9.13
C LEU A 33 -4.83 4.60 -8.21
N ALA A 34 -3.73 3.97 -8.61
CA ALA A 34 -2.44 4.13 -7.98
C ALA A 34 -1.82 5.46 -8.40
N VAL A 35 -1.39 6.26 -7.43
CA VAL A 35 -0.84 7.61 -7.66
C VAL A 35 0.48 7.77 -6.93
N ARG A 36 1.36 8.63 -7.46
CA ARG A 36 2.66 8.92 -6.84
C ARG A 36 2.50 9.53 -5.45
N LYS A 37 1.60 10.52 -5.30
CA LYS A 37 1.22 11.12 -4.02
C LYS A 37 -0.27 11.44 -4.01
N ALA A 38 -0.92 11.24 -2.86
CA ALA A 38 -2.32 11.59 -2.66
C ALA A 38 -2.53 12.77 -1.69
N MET A 39 -1.50 13.12 -0.91
CA MET A 39 -1.54 14.18 0.10
C MET A 39 -0.49 15.25 -0.21
N GLY A 40 -0.70 16.49 0.25
CA GLY A 40 0.26 17.59 0.05
C GLY A 40 0.34 18.10 -1.40
N LEU A 41 -0.77 18.01 -2.15
CA LEU A 41 -0.88 18.61 -3.47
C LEU A 41 -1.02 20.14 -3.34
N ARG A 42 -0.34 20.89 -4.20
CA ARG A 42 -0.55 22.34 -4.31
C ARG A 42 -1.94 22.63 -4.87
N LYS A 43 -2.47 23.81 -4.60
CA LYS A 43 -3.75 24.24 -5.16
C LYS A 43 -3.68 24.17 -6.70
N GLY A 44 -4.59 23.39 -7.31
CA GLY A 44 -4.64 23.15 -8.75
C GLY A 44 -3.75 22.01 -9.27
N GLU A 45 -2.88 21.44 -8.43
CA GLU A 45 -2.08 20.25 -8.78
C GLU A 45 -2.97 19.01 -8.75
N LYS A 46 -2.91 18.20 -9.81
CA LYS A 46 -3.60 16.90 -9.89
C LYS A 46 -2.67 15.77 -9.44
N GLN A 47 -3.25 14.66 -8.98
CA GLN A 47 -2.48 13.45 -8.72
C GLN A 47 -1.79 12.98 -10.01
N HIS A 48 -0.51 12.61 -9.91
CA HIS A 48 0.15 11.86 -10.97
C HIS A 48 -0.27 10.39 -10.85
N VAL A 49 -1.13 9.97 -11.77
CA VAL A 49 -1.62 8.58 -11.87
C VAL A 49 -0.52 7.72 -12.48
N LEU A 50 -0.22 6.60 -11.82
CA LEU A 50 0.78 5.62 -12.25
C LEU A 50 0.10 4.51 -13.07
N CYS A 51 -0.94 3.92 -12.51
CA CYS A 51 -1.77 2.90 -13.15
C CYS A 51 -3.11 2.77 -12.40
N GLU A 52 -4.04 2.02 -12.97
CA GLU A 52 -5.19 1.49 -12.24
C GLU A 52 -4.85 0.08 -11.74
N ILE A 53 -5.29 -0.27 -10.53
CA ILE A 53 -5.15 -1.60 -9.96
C ILE A 53 -6.54 -2.14 -9.58
N GLU A 54 -6.72 -3.44 -9.77
CA GLU A 54 -7.88 -4.18 -9.30
C GLU A 54 -7.58 -4.81 -7.93
N VAL A 55 -8.55 -4.73 -7.03
CA VAL A 55 -8.47 -5.38 -5.71
C VAL A 55 -8.91 -6.84 -5.86
N LEU A 56 -8.00 -7.79 -5.66
CA LEU A 56 -8.32 -9.22 -5.81
C LEU A 56 -8.87 -9.87 -4.54
N ASP A 57 -8.42 -9.43 -3.37
CA ASP A 57 -8.85 -9.96 -2.07
C ASP A 57 -8.82 -8.87 -1.00
N VAL A 58 -9.72 -8.96 -0.02
CA VAL A 58 -9.77 -8.05 1.12
C VAL A 58 -10.03 -8.85 2.39
N ARG A 59 -9.11 -8.74 3.34
CA ARG A 59 -9.24 -9.33 4.68
C ARG A 59 -8.90 -8.32 5.77
N ARG A 60 -9.47 -8.54 6.96
CA ARG A 60 -9.11 -7.82 8.18
C ARG A 60 -8.37 -8.78 9.08
N GLU A 61 -7.16 -8.43 9.47
CA GLU A 61 -6.29 -9.27 10.30
C GLU A 61 -5.48 -8.40 11.27
N PRO A 62 -5.04 -8.96 12.41
CA PRO A 62 -4.02 -8.34 13.24
C PRO A 62 -2.75 -8.07 12.41
N LEU A 63 -2.18 -6.87 12.56
CA LEU A 63 -1.01 -6.47 11.77
C LEU A 63 0.23 -7.33 12.08
N ASP A 64 0.36 -7.80 13.31
CA ASP A 64 1.43 -8.68 13.79
C ASP A 64 1.30 -10.14 13.31
N ALA A 65 0.20 -10.51 12.65
CA ALA A 65 0.07 -11.81 11.99
C ALA A 65 0.86 -11.92 10.67
N MET A 66 1.43 -10.81 10.18
CA MET A 66 2.22 -10.81 8.94
C MET A 66 3.56 -11.54 9.10
N LYS A 67 4.06 -12.10 7.99
CA LYS A 67 5.35 -12.80 7.91
C LYS A 67 6.39 -11.96 7.17
N ASP A 68 7.66 -12.33 7.28
CA ASP A 68 8.76 -11.65 6.58
C ASP A 68 8.57 -11.62 5.06
N GLU A 69 8.00 -12.69 4.48
CA GLU A 69 7.67 -12.76 3.05
C GLU A 69 6.62 -11.72 2.62
N ASP A 70 5.73 -11.31 3.52
CA ASP A 70 4.73 -10.30 3.23
C ASP A 70 5.35 -8.91 3.08
N CYS A 71 6.50 -8.64 3.70
CA CYS A 71 7.20 -7.37 3.54
C CYS A 71 7.64 -7.15 2.09
N ALA A 72 8.14 -8.20 1.43
CA ALA A 72 8.51 -8.13 0.02
C ALA A 72 7.29 -7.82 -0.85
N ARG A 73 6.16 -8.49 -0.60
CA ARG A 73 4.89 -8.25 -1.30
C ARG A 73 4.27 -6.89 -0.99
N GLU A 74 4.66 -6.26 0.12
CA GLU A 74 4.36 -4.86 0.46
C GLU A 74 5.30 -3.85 -0.21
N GLY A 75 6.36 -4.30 -0.87
CA GLY A 75 7.38 -3.46 -1.50
C GLY A 75 8.57 -3.11 -0.59
N PHE A 76 8.73 -3.81 0.54
CA PHE A 76 9.82 -3.65 1.50
C PHE A 76 10.64 -4.94 1.64
N PRO A 77 11.31 -5.42 0.57
CA PRO A 77 11.99 -6.73 0.55
C PRO A 77 13.16 -6.87 1.54
N HIS A 78 13.63 -5.76 2.11
CA HIS A 78 14.74 -5.74 3.07
C HIS A 78 14.27 -5.63 4.53
N MET A 79 12.95 -5.56 4.78
CA MET A 79 12.40 -5.52 6.13
C MET A 79 11.92 -6.89 6.57
N ARG A 80 12.15 -7.22 7.84
CA ARG A 80 11.43 -8.28 8.54
C ARG A 80 10.08 -7.77 9.04
N ALA A 81 9.14 -8.67 9.28
CA ALA A 81 7.80 -8.37 9.75
C ALA A 81 7.79 -7.43 10.97
N PRO A 82 8.58 -7.66 12.05
CA PRO A 82 8.58 -6.74 13.20
C PRO A 82 9.02 -5.30 12.85
N GLN A 83 9.91 -5.14 11.87
CA GLN A 83 10.37 -3.82 11.43
C GLN A 83 9.28 -3.09 10.63
N PHE A 84 8.57 -3.83 9.75
CA PHE A 84 7.43 -3.27 9.03
C PHE A 84 6.31 -2.88 10.00
N VAL A 85 5.95 -3.75 10.95
CA VAL A 85 4.92 -3.47 11.97
C VAL A 85 5.27 -2.20 12.75
N ALA A 86 6.52 -2.08 13.24
CA ALA A 86 6.96 -0.89 13.96
C ALA A 86 6.88 0.38 13.10
N MET A 87 7.34 0.32 11.84
CA MET A 87 7.25 1.42 10.90
C MET A 87 5.79 1.82 10.64
N PHE A 88 4.91 0.85 10.43
CA PHE A 88 3.50 1.08 10.16
C PHE A 88 2.81 1.74 11.36
N CYS A 89 2.97 1.20 12.57
CA CYS A 89 2.38 1.77 13.79
C CYS A 89 2.89 3.18 14.11
N LEU A 90 4.14 3.50 13.74
CA LEU A 90 4.69 4.84 13.95
C LEU A 90 4.05 5.89 13.03
N HIS A 91 3.78 5.53 11.77
CA HIS A 91 3.38 6.48 10.73
C HIS A 91 1.88 6.46 10.38
N MET A 92 1.17 5.38 10.64
CA MET A 92 -0.25 5.22 10.33
C MET A 92 -1.07 5.42 11.61
N ARG A 93 -1.97 6.40 11.60
CA ARG A 93 -2.92 6.69 12.68
C ARG A 93 -4.33 6.84 12.14
#